data_AF-A0A3P7D1V0-F1
#
_entry.id   AF-A0A3P7D1V0-F1
#
_cell.length_a   1.000
_cell.length_b   1.000
_cell.length_c   1.000
_cell.angle_alpha   90.00
_cell.angle_beta   90.00
_cell.angle_gamma   90.00
#
_symmetry.space_group_name_H-M   'P 1'
#
loop_
_entity.id
_entity.type
_entity.pdbx_description
1 polymer ?
#
loop_
_entity_poly.entity_id
_entity_poly.type
_entity_poly.pdbx_seq_one_letter_code
_entity_poly.pdbx_strand_id
1 'polypeptide(L)'
;MSEISRNLKSRGIGRVFVKESETKTYSEPCFYVMKKIEPLMSDESGVRCRAFAERVFRGRHLGLVHISKSYEPDWRLLSIEEGRRLQESASQMTNVVQDNKVPCVAAMPPLLAVKLQRLGKIPPSVVEAARKVECPVNSASAKEANGFLLLTKHFDDPTIFQVPIEPTTEEKSRIFPSYEVQAADGLILKKKTDKNIYYIRRSDTPGLRWRVELAQKDIEDELLQDADH
;
A
#
# COMPACT_ATOMS: atom_id res chain seq x y z
N MET A 1 10.55 11.81 17.48
CA MET A 1 9.21 11.87 18.12
C MET A 1 9.24 11.52 19.61
N SER A 2 9.92 10.45 20.03
CA SER A 2 10.00 10.01 21.44
C SER A 2 10.36 11.14 22.42
N GLU A 3 11.34 11.97 22.08
CA GLU A 3 11.78 13.11 22.92
C GLU A 3 10.67 14.13 23.18
N ILE A 4 9.90 14.47 22.14
CA ILE A 4 8.76 15.39 22.23
C ILE A 4 7.69 14.79 23.15
N SER A 5 7.38 13.51 22.98
CA SER A 5 6.40 12.79 23.80
C SER A 5 6.85 12.67 25.26
N ARG A 6 8.14 12.45 25.53
CA ARG A 6 8.69 12.36 26.90
C ARG A 6 8.45 13.62 27.71
N ASN A 7 8.44 14.79 27.06
CA ASN A 7 8.24 16.07 27.71
C ASN A 7 6.76 16.37 28.05
N LEU A 8 5.82 15.52 27.66
CA LEU A 8 4.39 15.69 27.89
C LEU A 8 3.90 14.78 29.03
N LYS A 9 3.05 15.30 29.92
CA LYS A 9 2.49 14.54 31.07
C LYS A 9 1.80 13.24 30.66
N SER A 10 1.01 13.25 29.59
CA SER A 10 0.29 12.08 29.05
C SER A 10 1.03 11.41 27.89
N ARG A 11 2.33 11.69 27.73
CA ARG A 11 3.13 11.29 26.56
C ARG A 11 2.57 11.78 25.21
N GLY A 12 1.65 12.75 25.21
CA GLY A 12 1.04 13.27 24.01
C GLY A 12 -0.10 12.42 23.44
N ILE A 13 -0.68 11.51 24.23
CA ILE A 13 -1.90 10.79 23.83
C ILE A 13 -3.03 11.79 23.53
N GLY A 14 -3.73 11.58 22.42
CA GLY A 14 -4.79 12.45 21.90
C GLY A 14 -4.28 13.70 21.17
N ARG A 15 -2.96 13.96 21.13
CA ARG A 15 -2.39 15.11 20.44
C ARG A 15 -2.11 14.79 18.97
N VAL A 16 -2.14 15.85 18.16
CA VAL A 16 -1.86 15.79 16.73
C VAL A 16 -0.37 16.00 16.47
N PHE A 17 0.22 15.04 15.79
CA PHE A 17 1.59 15.09 15.29
C PHE A 17 1.58 15.14 13.78
N VAL A 18 2.55 15.83 13.21
CA VAL A 18 2.70 16.01 11.78
C VAL A 18 4.15 15.74 11.40
N LYS A 19 4.35 15.16 10.22
CA LYS A 19 5.67 15.06 9.59
C LYS A 19 5.90 16.27 8.71
N GLU A 20 7.03 16.96 8.88
CA GLU A 20 7.34 18.12 8.04
C GLU A 20 7.53 17.73 6.58
N SER A 21 8.17 16.58 6.31
CA SER A 21 8.33 16.07 4.94
C SER A 21 6.99 15.87 4.23
N GLU A 22 6.00 15.26 4.91
CA GLU A 22 4.67 15.02 4.35
C GLU A 22 3.92 16.34 4.10
N THR A 23 4.03 17.29 5.03
CA THR A 23 3.38 18.62 4.92
C THR A 23 3.99 19.48 3.80
N LYS A 24 5.29 19.32 3.53
CA LYS A 24 5.96 20.01 2.42
C LYS A 24 5.62 19.39 1.06
N THR A 25 5.37 18.08 1.04
CA THR A 25 5.14 17.33 -0.21
C THR A 25 3.68 17.41 -0.67
N TYR A 26 2.74 17.37 0.27
CA TYR A 26 1.31 17.29 -0.01
C TYR A 26 0.59 18.54 0.52
N SER A 27 -0.25 19.14 -0.32
CA SER A 27 -1.11 20.25 0.10
C SER A 27 -2.30 19.79 0.94
N GLU A 28 -2.67 18.52 0.83
CA GLU A 28 -3.78 17.93 1.58
C GLU A 28 -3.38 17.64 3.04
N PRO A 29 -4.34 17.68 4.00
CA PRO A 29 -4.04 17.51 5.41
C PRO A 29 -3.48 16.10 5.70
N CYS A 30 -2.28 16.06 6.27
CA CYS A 30 -1.58 14.85 6.70
C CYS A 30 -1.21 14.97 8.17
N PHE A 31 -1.75 14.10 9.02
CA PHE A 31 -1.46 14.11 10.44
C PHE A 31 -1.69 12.76 11.12
N TYR A 32 -1.20 12.67 12.34
CA TYR A 32 -1.24 11.48 13.18
C TYR A 32 -1.84 11.86 14.53
N VAL A 33 -2.94 11.21 14.91
CA VAL A 33 -3.54 11.36 16.25
C VAL A 33 -3.01 10.24 17.13
N MET A 34 -2.17 10.59 18.10
CA MET A 34 -1.48 9.58 18.91
C MET A 34 -2.45 8.87 19.85
N LYS A 35 -2.42 7.54 19.87
CA LYS A 35 -3.23 6.72 20.78
C LYS A 35 -2.39 6.05 21.85
N LYS A 36 -1.25 5.48 21.46
CA LYS A 36 -0.39 4.73 22.38
C LYS A 36 1.08 4.99 22.06
N ILE A 37 1.89 5.20 23.10
CA ILE A 37 3.35 5.34 22.98
C ILE A 37 4.02 4.52 24.06
N GLU A 38 4.80 3.54 23.63
CA GLU A 38 5.59 2.65 24.45
C GLU A 38 7.08 2.94 24.22
N PRO A 39 7.80 3.53 25.18
CA PRO A 39 9.23 3.74 25.09
C PRO A 39 9.93 2.38 25.13
N LEU A 40 10.98 2.25 24.33
CA LEU A 40 11.82 1.05 24.36
C LEU A 40 12.80 1.18 25.54
N MET A 41 12.56 0.43 26.61
CA MET A 41 13.41 0.44 27.82
C MET A 41 14.84 -0.04 27.54
N SER A 42 15.05 -0.77 26.44
CA SER A 42 16.37 -1.23 25.99
C SER A 42 17.19 -0.15 25.27
N ASP A 43 16.60 1.01 24.98
CA ASP A 43 17.28 2.10 24.29
C ASP A 43 17.71 3.17 25.30
N GLU A 44 19.00 3.17 25.65
CA GLU A 44 19.60 4.14 26.59
C GLU A 44 19.47 5.58 26.09
N SER A 45 19.40 5.78 24.76
CA SER A 45 19.24 7.11 24.16
C SER A 45 17.82 7.68 24.37
N GLY A 46 16.82 6.82 24.62
CA GLY A 46 15.42 7.21 24.74
C GLY A 46 14.81 7.79 23.45
N VAL A 47 15.50 7.68 22.32
CA VAL A 47 15.08 8.25 21.02
C VAL A 47 14.06 7.34 20.34
N ARG A 48 14.11 6.04 20.58
CA ARG A 48 13.22 5.04 19.97
C ARG A 48 12.03 4.75 20.86
N CYS A 49 10.85 4.78 20.25
CA CYS A 49 9.60 4.32 20.86
C CYS A 49 8.77 3.52 19.85
N ARG A 50 7.97 2.59 20.36
CA ARG A 50 6.86 2.00 19.60
C ARG A 50 5.65 2.90 19.78
N ALA A 51 5.08 3.39 18.70
CA ALA A 51 3.94 4.28 18.77
C ALA A 51 2.86 3.86 17.80
N PHE A 52 1.63 4.01 18.24
CA PHE A 52 0.41 3.72 17.50
C PHE A 52 -0.43 4.98 17.44
N ALA A 53 -0.84 5.34 16.24
CA ALA A 53 -1.62 6.54 15.98
C ALA A 53 -2.67 6.29 14.92
N GLU A 54 -3.80 6.98 15.03
CA GLU A 54 -4.74 7.10 13.92
C GLU A 54 -4.11 8.00 12.86
N ARG A 55 -3.90 7.44 11.67
CA ARG A 55 -3.25 8.15 10.56
C ARG A 55 -4.31 8.73 9.64
N VAL A 56 -4.26 10.04 9.44
CA VAL A 56 -4.97 10.73 8.37
C VAL A 56 -3.95 11.14 7.32
N PHE A 57 -4.03 10.56 6.12
CA PHE A 57 -3.11 10.84 5.03
C PHE A 57 -3.87 11.42 3.85
N ARG A 58 -3.48 12.62 3.43
CA ARG A 58 -4.11 13.39 2.34
C ARG A 58 -5.63 13.49 2.48
N GLY A 59 -6.09 13.77 3.71
CA GLY A 59 -7.50 13.88 4.08
C GLY A 59 -8.25 12.56 4.26
N ARG A 60 -7.63 11.39 4.02
CA ARG A 60 -8.27 10.08 4.24
C ARG A 60 -7.83 9.43 5.54
N HIS A 61 -8.80 8.88 6.26
CA HIS A 61 -8.55 8.15 7.50
C HIS A 61 -8.09 6.72 7.18
N LEU A 62 -6.84 6.40 7.53
CA LEU A 62 -6.21 5.09 7.32
C LEU A 62 -6.31 4.17 8.54
N GLY A 63 -6.99 4.59 9.61
CA GLY A 63 -7.13 3.80 10.83
C GLY A 63 -5.90 3.85 11.73
N LEU A 64 -5.84 2.90 12.66
CA LEU A 64 -4.73 2.77 13.61
C LEU A 64 -3.51 2.17 12.91
N VAL A 65 -2.42 2.93 12.85
CA VAL A 65 -1.19 2.53 12.19
C VAL A 65 -0.03 2.57 13.20
N HIS A 66 0.84 1.56 13.13
CA HIS A 66 2.12 1.60 13.82
C HIS A 66 3.06 2.58 13.10
N ILE A 67 3.53 3.59 13.84
CA ILE A 67 4.45 4.59 13.32
C ILE A 67 5.82 3.95 13.10
N SER A 68 6.14 3.71 11.82
CA SER A 68 7.50 3.39 11.43
C SER A 68 8.38 4.64 11.55
N LYS A 69 9.64 4.44 11.95
CA LYS A 69 10.66 5.49 12.04
C LYS A 69 10.34 6.64 13.02
N SER A 70 9.88 6.29 14.22
CA SER A 70 9.66 7.24 15.32
C SER A 70 10.92 8.02 15.76
N TYR A 71 12.11 7.50 15.39
CA TYR A 71 13.42 8.08 15.68
C TYR A 71 13.83 9.22 14.73
N GLU A 72 13.18 9.37 13.57
CA GLU A 72 13.51 10.46 12.65
C GLU A 72 13.22 11.82 13.33
N PRO A 73 14.01 12.88 13.08
CA PRO A 73 13.76 14.21 13.63
C PRO A 73 12.71 15.01 12.85
N ASP A 74 11.94 14.38 11.96
CA ASP A 74 10.98 15.02 11.05
C ASP A 74 9.60 15.31 11.69
N TRP A 75 9.45 15.03 12.99
CA TRP A 75 8.18 15.11 13.68
C TRP A 75 7.99 16.45 14.39
N ARG A 76 6.83 17.06 14.17
CA ARG A 76 6.40 18.26 14.88
C ARG A 76 5.09 18.00 15.63
N LEU A 77 5.04 18.43 16.88
CA LEU A 77 3.81 18.47 17.67
C LEU A 77 3.07 19.77 17.35
N LEU A 78 1.79 19.67 17.01
CA LEU A 78 0.95 20.85 16.83
C LEU A 78 0.37 21.35 18.16
N SER A 79 0.08 22.64 18.22
CA SER A 79 -0.74 23.19 19.29
C SER A 79 -2.16 22.58 19.24
N ILE A 80 -2.90 22.69 20.34
CA ILE A 80 -4.26 22.11 20.43
C ILE A 80 -5.19 22.77 19.40
N GLU A 81 -5.07 24.08 19.24
CA GLU A 81 -5.89 24.86 18.31
C GLU A 81 -5.56 24.53 16.84
N GLU A 82 -4.28 24.48 16.48
CA GLU A 82 -3.85 24.08 15.13
C GLU A 82 -4.25 22.66 14.81
N GLY A 83 -4.07 21.73 15.76
CA GLY A 83 -4.47 20.34 15.61
C GLY A 83 -5.96 20.19 15.36
N ARG A 84 -6.79 20.94 16.09
CA ARG A 84 -8.25 20.95 15.89
C ARG A 84 -8.62 21.48 14.50
N ARG A 85 -8.05 22.62 14.08
CA ARG A 85 -8.28 23.18 12.75
C ARG A 85 -7.93 22.21 11.63
N LEU A 86 -6.84 21.44 11.80
CA LEU A 86 -6.40 20.46 10.81
C LEU A 86 -7.35 19.25 10.75
N GLN A 87 -7.88 18.79 11.88
CA GLN A 87 -8.90 17.73 11.93
C GLN A 87 -10.23 18.18 11.31
N GLU A 88 -10.66 19.42 11.60
CA GLU A 88 -11.83 20.04 10.97
C GLU A 88 -11.65 20.15 9.45
N SER A 89 -10.47 20.57 9.01
CA SER A 89 -10.10 20.66 7.58
C SER A 89 -10.12 19.29 6.88
N ALA A 90 -9.65 18.24 7.53
CA ALA A 90 -9.70 16.88 6.97
C ALA A 90 -11.12 16.29 6.92
N SER A 91 -12.04 16.80 7.74
CA SER A 91 -13.45 16.40 7.69
C SER A 91 -14.19 17.00 6.49
N GLN A 92 -13.61 18.04 5.85
CA GLN A 92 -14.18 18.66 4.66
C GLN A 92 -13.79 17.86 3.40
N MET A 93 -14.80 17.38 2.65
CA MET A 93 -14.61 16.58 1.44
C MET A 93 -13.81 17.31 0.34
N THR A 94 -13.77 18.64 0.36
CA THR A 94 -13.01 19.45 -0.60
C THR A 94 -11.49 19.30 -0.46
N ASN A 95 -11.01 18.93 0.72
CA ASN A 95 -9.57 18.81 1.02
C ASN A 95 -9.08 17.36 0.96
N VAL A 96 -9.95 16.43 0.57
CA VAL A 96 -9.63 15.00 0.44
C VAL A 96 -9.06 14.74 -0.94
N VAL A 97 -7.96 13.99 -1.01
CA VAL A 97 -7.38 13.55 -2.28
C VAL A 97 -8.39 12.72 -3.09
N GLN A 98 -8.48 13.01 -4.38
CA GLN A 98 -9.29 12.22 -5.31
C GLN A 98 -8.60 10.95 -5.75
N ASP A 99 -9.38 9.93 -6.06
CA ASP A 99 -8.86 8.66 -6.57
C ASP A 99 -8.24 8.84 -7.95
N ASN A 100 -7.00 8.38 -8.09
CA ASN A 100 -6.32 8.34 -9.37
C ASN A 100 -6.71 7.06 -10.10
N LYS A 101 -7.44 7.21 -11.21
CA LYS A 101 -7.81 6.07 -12.05
C LYS A 101 -6.59 5.62 -12.87
N VAL A 102 -6.16 4.37 -12.70
CA VAL A 102 -4.95 3.84 -13.35
C VAL A 102 -5.30 2.64 -14.24
N PRO A 103 -4.82 2.59 -15.49
CA PRO A 103 -5.03 1.44 -16.35
C PRO A 103 -4.35 0.19 -15.79
N CYS A 104 -5.02 -0.96 -15.91
CA CYS A 104 -4.47 -2.26 -15.51
C CYS A 104 -3.80 -2.99 -16.66
N VAL A 105 -3.52 -2.28 -17.74
CA VAL A 105 -3.08 -2.89 -18.98
C VAL A 105 -1.82 -2.22 -19.46
N ALA A 106 -0.83 -3.05 -19.77
CA ALA A 106 0.44 -2.62 -20.34
C ALA A 106 0.68 -3.33 -21.68
N ALA A 107 1.37 -2.64 -22.59
CA ALA A 107 1.83 -3.27 -23.82
C ALA A 107 2.82 -4.38 -23.48
N MET A 108 2.66 -5.55 -24.12
CA MET A 108 3.61 -6.64 -23.97
C MET A 108 4.97 -6.22 -24.54
N PRO A 109 6.09 -6.46 -23.82
CA PRO A 109 7.42 -6.20 -24.36
C PRO A 109 7.63 -6.94 -25.69
N PRO A 110 8.24 -6.31 -26.71
CA PRO A 110 8.18 -6.83 -28.07
C PRO A 110 8.88 -8.18 -28.25
N LEU A 111 10.02 -8.36 -27.59
CA LEU A 111 10.74 -9.65 -27.61
C LEU A 111 9.94 -10.78 -26.95
N LEU A 112 9.16 -10.47 -25.92
CA LEU A 112 8.31 -11.45 -25.24
C LEU A 112 7.17 -11.89 -26.18
N ALA A 113 6.51 -10.94 -26.84
CA ALA A 113 5.45 -11.22 -27.80
C ALA A 113 5.94 -12.13 -28.94
N VAL A 114 7.05 -11.76 -29.59
CA VAL A 114 7.63 -12.56 -30.68
C VAL A 114 8.02 -13.96 -30.21
N LYS A 115 8.63 -14.09 -29.03
CA LYS A 115 9.01 -15.40 -28.48
C LYS A 115 7.79 -16.28 -28.20
N LEU A 116 6.74 -15.73 -27.59
CA LEU A 116 5.52 -16.47 -27.26
C LEU A 116 4.73 -16.88 -28.51
N GLN A 117 4.71 -16.03 -29.54
CA GLN A 117 4.13 -16.37 -30.84
C GLN A 117 4.89 -17.52 -31.50
N ARG A 118 6.23 -17.46 -31.56
CA ARG A 118 7.06 -18.54 -32.16
C ARG A 118 6.91 -19.87 -31.43
N LEU A 119 6.67 -19.84 -30.13
CA LEU A 119 6.41 -21.03 -29.31
C LEU A 119 4.98 -21.57 -29.43
N GLY A 120 4.08 -20.90 -30.17
CA GLY A 120 2.69 -21.30 -30.31
C GLY A 120 1.90 -21.29 -29.00
N LYS A 121 2.33 -20.48 -28.02
CA LYS A 121 1.68 -20.42 -26.69
C LYS A 121 0.49 -19.47 -26.64
N ILE A 122 0.44 -18.52 -27.57
CA ILE A 122 -0.65 -17.54 -27.67
C ILE A 122 -1.78 -18.14 -28.52
N PRO A 123 -3.04 -18.14 -28.04
CA PRO A 123 -4.19 -18.61 -28.82
C PRO A 123 -4.37 -17.80 -30.12
N PRO A 124 -4.80 -18.44 -31.22
CA PRO A 124 -4.98 -17.77 -32.50
C PRO A 124 -6.00 -16.62 -32.44
N SER A 125 -7.04 -16.73 -31.60
CA SER A 125 -8.03 -15.67 -31.38
C SER A 125 -7.42 -14.36 -30.87
N VAL A 126 -6.42 -14.45 -29.99
CA VAL A 126 -5.71 -13.29 -29.43
C VAL A 126 -4.79 -12.68 -30.49
N VAL A 127 -4.16 -13.51 -31.33
CA VAL A 127 -3.31 -13.05 -32.43
C VAL A 127 -4.13 -12.29 -33.47
N GLU A 128 -5.31 -12.78 -33.82
CA GLU A 128 -6.24 -12.10 -34.73
C GLU A 128 -6.72 -10.76 -34.17
N ALA A 129 -7.05 -10.71 -32.87
CA ALA A 129 -7.45 -9.48 -32.20
C ALA A 129 -6.32 -8.44 -32.17
N ALA A 130 -5.08 -8.88 -31.89
CA ALA A 130 -3.90 -8.01 -31.89
C ALA A 130 -3.60 -7.41 -33.28
N ARG A 131 -3.77 -8.21 -34.35
CA ARG A 131 -3.53 -7.77 -35.74
C ARG A 131 -4.52 -6.73 -36.26
N LYS A 132 -5.72 -6.65 -35.68
CA LYS A 132 -6.75 -5.66 -36.07
C LYS A 132 -6.40 -4.23 -35.63
N VAL A 133 -5.42 -4.05 -34.75
CA VAL A 133 -5.04 -2.73 -34.21
C VAL A 133 -3.93 -2.12 -35.05
N GLU A 134 -4.21 -0.98 -35.66
CA GLU A 134 -3.19 -0.16 -36.29
C GLU A 134 -2.33 0.54 -35.23
N CYS A 135 -1.00 0.43 -35.36
CA CYS A 135 -0.07 1.04 -34.43
C CYS A 135 0.63 2.25 -35.06
N PRO A 136 0.85 3.33 -34.29
CA PRO A 136 1.51 4.53 -34.78
C PRO A 136 3.04 4.36 -35.00
N VAL A 137 3.65 3.30 -34.45
CA VAL A 137 5.11 3.06 -34.52
C VAL A 137 5.44 2.08 -35.64
N ASN A 138 6.20 2.55 -36.64
CA ASN A 138 6.44 1.86 -37.91
C ASN A 138 7.65 0.91 -37.97
N SER A 139 8.26 0.52 -36.84
CA SER A 139 9.37 -0.44 -36.88
C SER A 139 8.88 -1.88 -37.10
N ALA A 140 9.61 -2.69 -37.85
CA ALA A 140 9.24 -4.08 -38.15
C ALA A 140 9.04 -4.93 -36.88
N SER A 141 9.93 -4.77 -35.90
CA SER A 141 9.84 -5.44 -34.60
C SER A 141 8.66 -4.96 -33.75
N ALA A 142 8.25 -3.68 -33.89
CA ALA A 142 7.02 -3.23 -33.27
C ALA A 142 5.83 -3.90 -33.96
N LYS A 143 5.75 -3.91 -35.29
CA LYS A 143 4.63 -4.52 -36.04
C LYS A 143 4.36 -5.98 -35.69
N GLU A 144 5.40 -6.79 -35.45
CA GLU A 144 5.23 -8.21 -35.06
C GLU A 144 4.73 -8.39 -33.62
N ALA A 145 5.08 -7.47 -32.73
CA ALA A 145 4.71 -7.50 -31.31
C ALA A 145 3.51 -6.62 -30.95
N ASN A 146 3.04 -5.81 -31.89
CA ASN A 146 2.06 -4.77 -31.66
C ASN A 146 0.69 -5.37 -31.38
N GLY A 147 -0.02 -4.76 -30.44
CA GLY A 147 -1.40 -5.12 -30.08
C GLY A 147 -1.55 -6.10 -28.92
N PHE A 148 -0.49 -6.83 -28.53
CA PHE A 148 -0.56 -7.73 -27.37
C PHE A 148 -0.49 -6.96 -26.05
N LEU A 149 -1.37 -7.33 -25.13
CA LEU A 149 -1.49 -6.68 -23.83
C LEU A 149 -1.18 -7.66 -22.70
N LEU A 150 -0.64 -7.12 -21.62
CA LEU A 150 -0.44 -7.79 -20.35
C LEU A 150 -1.36 -7.14 -19.31
N LEU A 151 -2.02 -7.97 -18.50
CA LEU A 151 -2.72 -7.48 -17.32
C LEU A 151 -1.69 -7.20 -16.22
N THR A 152 -1.54 -5.95 -15.85
CA THR A 152 -0.72 -5.51 -14.73
C THR A 152 -1.62 -5.25 -13.52
N LYS A 153 -1.57 -6.17 -12.55
CA LYS A 153 -2.22 -5.94 -11.27
C LYS A 153 -1.44 -4.94 -10.46
N HIS A 154 -2.14 -4.05 -9.77
CA HIS A 154 -1.54 -3.05 -8.89
C HIS A 154 -1.45 -3.61 -7.47
N PHE A 155 -0.42 -3.23 -6.71
CA PHE A 155 -0.33 -3.62 -5.30
C PHE A 155 -1.30 -2.80 -4.45
N ASP A 156 -1.88 -3.42 -3.44
CA ASP A 156 -2.67 -2.72 -2.44
C ASP A 156 -1.74 -1.84 -1.59
N ASP A 157 -1.72 -0.54 -1.90
CA ASP A 157 -1.09 0.48 -1.08
C ASP A 157 -2.11 1.55 -0.71
N PRO A 158 -2.50 1.64 0.57
CA PRO A 158 -3.53 2.56 1.03
C PRO A 158 -3.12 4.04 0.93
N THR A 159 -1.85 4.35 0.64
CA THR A 159 -1.34 5.72 0.50
C THR A 159 -1.31 6.25 -0.93
N ILE A 160 -1.45 5.35 -1.91
CA ILE A 160 -1.33 5.67 -3.33
C ILE A 160 -2.68 6.09 -3.93
N PHE A 161 -3.80 5.69 -3.30
CA PHE A 161 -5.18 6.04 -3.69
C PHE A 161 -5.47 5.79 -5.18
N GLN A 162 -4.94 4.67 -5.70
CA GLN A 162 -5.16 4.26 -7.08
C GLN A 162 -6.38 3.35 -7.18
N VAL A 163 -7.25 3.66 -8.13
CA VAL A 163 -8.40 2.83 -8.48
C VAL A 163 -8.13 2.17 -9.84
N PRO A 164 -8.02 0.84 -9.88
CA PRO A 164 -7.86 0.07 -11.12
C PRO A 164 -9.01 0.34 -12.10
N ILE A 165 -8.69 0.75 -13.33
CA ILE A 165 -9.67 0.80 -14.43
C ILE A 165 -9.80 -0.60 -15.02
N GLU A 166 -11.03 -1.09 -15.12
CA GLU A 166 -11.30 -2.35 -15.81
C GLU A 166 -11.01 -2.23 -17.32
N PRO A 167 -10.31 -3.20 -17.92
CA PRO A 167 -10.05 -3.20 -19.35
C PRO A 167 -11.35 -3.30 -20.16
N THR A 168 -11.39 -2.61 -21.30
CA THR A 168 -12.47 -2.71 -22.29
C THR A 168 -12.55 -4.12 -22.90
N THR A 169 -13.68 -4.47 -23.52
CA THR A 169 -13.86 -5.80 -24.16
C THR A 169 -12.82 -6.05 -25.27
N GLU A 170 -12.43 -5.02 -26.00
CA GLU A 170 -11.39 -5.07 -27.03
C GLU A 170 -9.99 -5.25 -26.44
N GLU A 171 -9.72 -4.70 -25.25
CA GLU A 171 -8.46 -4.93 -24.54
C GLU A 171 -8.43 -6.35 -23.97
N LYS A 172 -9.54 -6.82 -23.37
CA LYS A 172 -9.66 -8.17 -22.81
C LYS A 172 -9.32 -9.27 -23.83
N SER A 173 -9.74 -9.11 -25.09
CA SER A 173 -9.44 -10.07 -26.16
C SER A 173 -7.98 -10.11 -26.60
N ARG A 174 -7.19 -9.07 -26.25
CA ARG A 174 -5.77 -8.93 -26.59
C ARG A 174 -4.82 -9.26 -25.44
N ILE A 175 -5.36 -9.50 -24.24
CA ILE A 175 -4.58 -9.80 -23.04
C ILE A 175 -4.17 -11.28 -23.05
N PHE A 176 -2.86 -11.54 -22.88
CA PHE A 176 -2.33 -12.89 -22.73
C PHE A 176 -1.38 -12.98 -21.52
N PRO A 177 -1.51 -13.98 -20.61
CA PRO A 177 -2.58 -15.00 -20.50
C PRO A 177 -4.00 -14.43 -20.40
N SER A 178 -5.05 -15.24 -20.57
CA SER A 178 -6.45 -14.73 -20.61
C SER A 178 -6.82 -13.89 -19.38
N TYR A 179 -7.60 -12.82 -19.60
CA TYR A 179 -8.06 -11.93 -18.53
C TYR A 179 -8.73 -12.66 -17.37
N GLU A 180 -9.64 -13.59 -17.64
CA GLU A 180 -10.40 -14.31 -16.60
C GLU A 180 -9.51 -15.06 -15.61
N VAL A 181 -8.50 -15.77 -16.13
CA VAL A 181 -7.53 -16.50 -15.31
C VAL A 181 -6.69 -15.54 -14.48
N GLN A 182 -6.28 -14.41 -15.05
CA GLN A 182 -5.47 -13.44 -14.32
C GLN A 182 -6.30 -12.64 -13.32
N ALA A 183 -7.53 -12.28 -13.63
CA ALA A 183 -8.40 -11.44 -12.80
C ALA A 183 -9.16 -12.22 -11.72
N ALA A 184 -9.00 -13.54 -11.62
CA ALA A 184 -9.67 -14.37 -10.62
C ALA A 184 -9.48 -13.86 -9.17
N ASP A 185 -8.26 -13.45 -8.81
CA ASP A 185 -7.95 -12.87 -7.49
C ASP A 185 -8.17 -11.34 -7.42
N GLY A 186 -8.83 -10.75 -8.42
CA GLY A 186 -9.01 -9.30 -8.58
C GLY A 186 -7.82 -8.57 -9.24
N LEU A 187 -8.01 -7.26 -9.46
CA LEU A 187 -7.03 -6.35 -10.10
C LEU A 187 -6.05 -5.72 -9.11
N ILE A 188 -6.35 -5.82 -7.81
CA ILE A 188 -5.48 -5.36 -6.72
C ILE A 188 -4.87 -6.57 -6.03
N LEU A 189 -3.53 -6.63 -6.03
CA LEU A 189 -2.76 -7.59 -5.24
C LEU A 189 -2.77 -7.16 -3.78
N LYS A 190 -3.71 -7.71 -3.02
CA LYS A 190 -3.70 -7.60 -1.56
C LYS A 190 -2.53 -8.39 -0.98
N LYS A 191 -1.82 -7.81 -0.02
CA LYS A 191 -0.86 -8.59 0.78
C LYS A 191 -1.66 -9.66 1.52
N LYS A 192 -1.26 -10.93 1.36
CA LYS A 192 -1.80 -12.00 2.19
C LYS A 192 -1.35 -11.75 3.63
N THR A 193 -2.25 -11.18 4.44
CA THR A 193 -2.03 -10.94 5.87
C THR A 193 -2.29 -12.21 6.67
N ASP A 194 -3.16 -13.09 6.16
CA ASP A 194 -3.51 -14.42 6.68
C ASP A 194 -2.36 -15.43 6.50
N LYS A 195 -1.18 -15.09 7.00
CA LYS A 195 -0.04 -16.00 7.03
C LYS A 195 -0.10 -16.73 8.35
N ASN A 196 -0.53 -17.99 8.31
CA ASN A 196 -0.40 -18.89 9.45
C ASN A 196 1.07 -19.17 9.84
N ILE A 197 2.05 -18.60 9.15
CA ILE A 197 3.47 -18.89 9.33
C ILE A 197 4.21 -17.60 9.66
N TYR A 198 4.74 -17.53 10.88
CA TYR A 198 5.53 -16.42 11.40
C TYR A 198 6.97 -16.86 11.64
N TYR A 199 7.93 -15.98 11.35
CA TYR A 199 9.33 -16.22 11.71
C TYR A 199 9.70 -15.35 12.90
N ILE A 200 9.88 -15.97 14.06
CA ILE A 200 10.19 -15.26 15.31
C ILE A 200 11.69 -15.41 15.61
N ARG A 201 12.32 -14.30 16.02
CA ARG A 201 13.64 -14.32 16.64
C ARG A 201 13.45 -14.31 18.14
N ARG A 202 13.95 -15.34 18.81
CA ARG A 202 13.95 -15.40 20.27
C ARG A 202 15.28 -14.86 20.79
N SER A 203 15.27 -14.27 21.99
CA SER A 203 16.45 -13.72 22.64
C SER A 203 17.45 -14.79 23.08
N ASP A 204 16.99 -16.01 23.35
CA ASP A 204 17.80 -17.17 23.73
C ASP A 204 18.62 -17.75 22.56
N THR A 205 18.14 -17.63 21.32
CA THR A 205 18.85 -18.09 20.12
C THR A 205 19.01 -16.97 19.08
N PRO A 206 19.93 -16.01 19.30
CA PRO A 206 20.04 -14.80 18.47
C PRO A 206 20.47 -15.03 17.01
N GLY A 207 20.82 -16.27 16.62
CA GLY A 207 21.16 -16.64 15.24
C GLY A 207 20.07 -17.38 14.45
N LEU A 208 18.99 -17.83 15.11
CA LEU A 208 17.98 -18.70 14.50
C LEU A 208 16.65 -17.95 14.31
N ARG A 209 15.97 -18.25 13.20
CA ARG A 209 14.59 -17.82 12.96
C ARG A 209 13.68 -19.02 13.15
N TRP A 210 12.83 -18.97 14.17
CA TRP A 210 11.87 -20.02 14.45
C TRP A 210 10.65 -19.84 13.57
N ARG A 211 10.33 -20.83 12.74
CA ARG A 211 9.08 -20.90 11.98
C ARG A 211 7.98 -21.35 12.94
N VAL A 212 7.04 -20.46 13.23
CA VAL A 212 5.86 -20.72 14.05
C VAL A 212 4.68 -20.86 13.12
N GLU A 213 4.04 -22.02 13.14
CA GLU A 213 2.83 -22.28 12.36
C GLU A 213 1.63 -22.23 13.31
N LEU A 214 0.70 -21.30 13.09
CA LEU A 214 -0.54 -21.22 13.85
C LEU A 214 -1.50 -22.31 13.36
N ALA A 215 -2.05 -23.07 14.29
CA ALA A 215 -2.89 -24.23 14.02
C ALA A 215 -4.27 -23.88 13.43
N GLN A 216 -4.76 -22.64 13.61
CA GLN A 216 -6.06 -22.19 13.13
C GLN A 216 -5.94 -20.80 12.47
N LYS A 217 -6.75 -20.59 11.43
CA LYS A 217 -6.77 -19.35 10.62
C LYS A 217 -7.47 -18.18 11.31
N ASP A 218 -8.29 -18.46 12.33
CA ASP A 218 -9.28 -17.50 12.85
C ASP A 218 -8.93 -16.95 14.25
N ILE A 219 -7.74 -17.23 14.79
CA ILE A 219 -7.37 -16.84 16.18
C ILE A 219 -7.10 -15.34 16.33
N GLU A 220 -6.76 -14.63 15.24
CA GLU A 220 -6.42 -13.19 15.32
C GLU A 220 -7.61 -12.32 15.77
N ASP A 221 -8.85 -12.79 15.60
CA ASP A 221 -10.06 -12.06 16.05
C ASP A 221 -10.32 -12.17 17.56
N GLU A 222 -9.84 -13.21 18.26
CA GLU A 222 -10.04 -13.33 19.71
C GLU A 222 -9.07 -12.46 20.53
N LEU A 223 -7.87 -12.19 20.01
CA LEU A 223 -6.86 -11.36 20.70
C LEU A 223 -7.09 -9.85 20.54
N LEU A 224 -8.01 -9.44 19.67
CA LEU A 224 -8.41 -8.05 19.42
C LEU A 224 -9.81 -7.71 19.98
N GLN A 225 -10.52 -8.68 20.55
CA GLN A 225 -11.71 -8.38 21.34
C GLN A 225 -11.25 -7.86 22.70
N ASP A 226 -11.54 -6.59 22.96
CA ASP A 226 -11.36 -5.98 24.27
C ASP A 226 -12.01 -6.88 25.33
N ALA A 227 -11.20 -7.29 26.32
CA ALA A 227 -11.71 -7.92 27.52
C ALA A 227 -12.49 -6.87 28.31
N ASP A 228 -13.77 -6.70 27.99
CA ASP A 228 -14.74 -6.02 28.84
C ASP A 228 -14.91 -6.84 30.13
N HIS A 229 -14.12 -6.53 31.16
CA HIS A 229 -14.38 -6.82 32.58
C HIS A 229 -14.06 -5.57 33.41
#